data_AF-A0AA50HXJ2-F1
#
_entry.id   AF-A0AA50HXJ2-F1
#
_cell.length_a   1.000
_cell.length_b   1.000
_cell.length_c   1.000
_cell.angle_alpha   90.00
_cell.angle_beta   90.00
_cell.angle_gamma   90.00
#
_symmetry.space_group_name_H-M   'P 1'
#
loop_
_entity.id
_entity.type
_entity.pdbx_description
1 polymer ?
#
loop_
_entity_poly.entity_id
_entity_poly.type
_entity_poly.pdbx_seq_one_letter_code
_entity_poly.pdbx_strand_id
1 'polypeptide(L)'
;MSKFITSSRRNPCPICDDISGDCRSLDNGLILCHSFIDRHQDPSHPDWVYRKPDKSGIWGIFSERRELQTQYSRDYWLEHSRKRRAERERGQGRAG
;
A
#
# COMPACT_ATOMS: atom_id res chain seq x y z
N MET A 1 18.48 -10.35 10.62
CA MET A 1 17.00 -10.36 10.70
C MET A 1 16.50 -9.08 10.05
N SER A 2 15.69 -9.19 8.99
CA SER A 2 15.03 -8.01 8.42
C SER A 2 14.01 -7.49 9.42
N LYS A 3 14.08 -6.21 9.78
CA LYS A 3 13.12 -5.60 10.71
C LYS A 3 11.89 -5.18 9.93
N PHE A 4 10.71 -5.52 10.44
CA PHE A 4 9.46 -4.99 9.91
C PHE A 4 9.27 -3.55 10.43
N ILE A 5 9.06 -2.61 9.51
CA ILE A 5 8.66 -1.24 9.80
C ILE A 5 7.15 -1.15 9.61
N THR A 6 6.42 -0.82 10.67
CA THR A 6 4.96 -0.67 10.61
C THR A 6 4.55 0.61 9.90
N SER A 7 3.32 0.62 9.36
CA SER A 7 2.71 1.84 8.84
C SER A 7 2.57 2.89 9.95
N SER A 8 2.79 4.15 9.62
CA SER A 8 2.61 5.26 10.55
C SER A 8 2.42 6.56 9.78
N ARG A 9 2.06 7.64 10.48
CA ARG A 9 1.95 8.98 9.86
C ARG A 9 3.19 9.43 9.09
N ARG A 10 4.39 8.97 9.47
CA ARG A 10 5.66 9.30 8.79
C ARG A 10 6.09 8.26 7.77
N ASN A 11 5.45 7.09 7.78
CA ASN A 11 5.72 5.96 6.89
C ASN A 11 4.39 5.29 6.52
N PRO A 12 3.53 5.93 5.72
CA PRO A 12 2.27 5.34 5.32
C PRO A 12 2.51 4.10 4.45
N CYS A 13 1.57 3.15 4.46
CA CYS A 13 1.64 1.97 3.61
C CYS A 13 1.61 2.39 2.13
N PRO A 14 2.60 2.03 1.30
CA PRO A 14 2.61 2.41 -0.11
C PRO A 14 1.43 1.85 -0.92
N ILE A 15 0.81 0.76 -0.47
CA ILE A 15 -0.25 0.06 -1.21
C ILE A 15 -1.64 0.63 -0.89
N CYS A 16 -1.94 0.85 0.40
CA CYS A 16 -3.27 1.26 0.85
C CYS A 16 -3.33 2.63 1.56
N ASP A 17 -2.16 3.27 1.72
CA ASP A 17 -1.95 4.54 2.44
C ASP A 17 -2.36 4.49 3.93
N ASP A 18 -2.47 3.28 4.48
CA ASP A 18 -2.75 3.08 5.90
C ASP A 18 -1.62 3.67 6.77
N ILE A 19 -2.00 4.21 7.92
CA ILE A 19 -1.12 4.81 8.92
C ILE A 19 -1.38 4.25 10.34
N SER A 20 -2.22 3.22 10.48
CA SER A 20 -2.66 2.66 11.76
C SER A 20 -1.56 1.86 12.47
N GLY A 21 -0.61 1.32 11.71
CA GLY A 21 0.39 0.36 12.20
C GLY A 21 0.15 -1.07 11.74
N ASP A 22 -0.94 -1.33 11.00
CA ASP A 22 -1.31 -2.70 10.59
C ASP A 22 -0.50 -3.20 9.40
N CYS A 23 -0.17 -2.31 8.47
CA CYS A 23 0.68 -2.65 7.33
C CYS A 23 2.14 -2.69 7.74
N ARG A 24 2.94 -3.53 7.08
CA ARG A 24 4.37 -3.70 7.41
C ARG A 24 5.21 -3.62 6.15
N SER A 25 6.36 -2.99 6.25
CA SER A 25 7.35 -2.88 5.18
C SER A 25 8.67 -3.49 5.64
N LEU A 26 9.41 -4.06 4.71
CA LEU A 26 10.73 -4.62 4.91
C LEU A 26 11.72 -3.87 4.02
N ASP A 27 12.94 -3.68 4.52
CA ASP A 27 14.02 -2.98 3.79
C ASP A 27 14.40 -3.64 2.46
N ASN A 28 14.00 -4.89 2.24
CA ASN A 28 14.25 -5.63 1.00
C ASN A 28 13.19 -5.37 -0.10
N GLY A 29 12.34 -4.35 0.05
CA GLY A 29 11.31 -4.03 -0.94
C GLY A 29 10.14 -5.01 -0.92
N LEU A 30 9.77 -5.51 0.26
CA LEU A 30 8.54 -6.27 0.49
C LEU A 30 7.59 -5.47 1.38
N ILE A 31 6.29 -5.50 1.04
CA ILE A 31 5.22 -4.91 1.83
C ILE A 31 4.17 -5.97 2.15
N LEU A 32 3.75 -5.99 3.40
CA LEU A 32 2.58 -6.70 3.90
C LEU A 32 1.44 -5.68 4.04
N CYS A 33 0.48 -5.74 3.13
CA CYS A 33 -0.68 -4.85 3.13
C CYS A 33 -1.94 -5.61 3.56
N HIS A 34 -2.64 -5.09 4.56
CA HIS A 34 -3.86 -5.73 5.09
C HIS A 34 -5.11 -5.47 4.23
N SER A 35 -5.10 -4.46 3.35
CA SER A 35 -6.30 -4.07 2.59
C SER A 35 -6.47 -4.88 1.30
N PHE A 36 -5.44 -5.58 0.85
CA PHE A 36 -5.41 -6.28 -0.43
C PHE A 36 -4.78 -7.66 -0.24
N ILE A 37 -5.56 -8.56 0.36
CA ILE A 37 -5.10 -9.89 0.80
C ILE A 37 -5.25 -10.94 -0.31
N ASP A 38 -6.09 -10.69 -1.31
CA ASP A 38 -6.40 -11.63 -2.38
C ASP A 38 -6.01 -11.10 -3.78
N ARG A 39 -5.69 -12.02 -4.69
CA ARG A 39 -5.25 -11.72 -6.07
C ARG A 39 -6.34 -11.05 -6.90
N HIS A 40 -7.62 -11.31 -6.63
CA HIS A 40 -8.73 -10.64 -7.31
C HIS A 40 -8.87 -9.19 -6.87
N GLN A 41 -8.26 -8.82 -5.75
CA GLN A 41 -8.19 -7.46 -5.27
C GLN A 41 -6.92 -6.75 -5.75
N ASP A 42 -6.18 -7.30 -6.74
CA ASP A 42 -4.92 -6.73 -7.24
C ASP A 42 -5.09 -5.22 -7.38
N PRO A 43 -4.55 -4.43 -6.44
CA PRO A 43 -4.49 -3.01 -6.65
C PRO A 43 -3.51 -2.94 -7.80
N SER A 44 -3.97 -2.56 -8.99
CA SER A 44 -3.11 -2.40 -10.17
C SER A 44 -2.09 -1.31 -9.87
N HIS A 45 -1.10 -1.66 -9.05
CA HIS A 45 -0.20 -0.74 -8.40
C HIS A 45 1.02 -0.62 -9.31
N PRO A 46 1.40 0.60 -9.67
CA PRO A 46 2.45 0.87 -10.65
C PRO A 46 3.77 0.27 -10.21
N ASP A 47 4.11 0.47 -8.94
CA ASP A 47 5.42 0.16 -8.39
C ASP A 47 5.43 -1.13 -7.56
N TRP A 48 4.28 -1.79 -7.39
CA TRP A 48 4.15 -2.96 -6.51
C TRP A 48 3.33 -4.06 -7.19
N VAL A 49 3.79 -5.30 -7.06
CA VAL A 49 3.14 -6.50 -7.60
C VAL A 49 2.67 -7.34 -6.44
N TYR A 50 1.37 -7.64 -6.41
CA TYR A 50 0.86 -8.65 -5.50
C TYR A 50 1.46 -10.02 -5.82
N ARG A 51 2.01 -10.69 -4.81
CA ARG A 51 2.64 -12.00 -4.95
C ARG A 51 1.70 -13.12 -4.52
N LYS A 52 1.24 -13.05 -3.28
CA LYS A 52 0.43 -14.08 -2.59
C LYS A 52 0.01 -13.57 -1.21
N PRO A 53 -0.96 -14.22 -0.52
CA PRO A 53 -1.19 -13.91 0.87
C PRO A 53 0.00 -14.35 1.73
N ASP A 54 0.15 -13.72 2.88
CA ASP A 54 1.08 -14.14 3.92
C ASP A 54 0.63 -15.49 4.54
N LYS A 55 1.48 -16.11 5.37
CA LYS A 55 1.18 -17.41 5.97
C LYS A 55 -0.07 -17.39 6.85
N SER A 56 -0.37 -16.26 7.48
CA SER A 56 -1.56 -16.07 8.29
C SER A 56 -2.82 -15.79 7.46
N GLY A 57 -2.66 -15.43 6.17
CA GLY A 57 -3.79 -15.06 5.32
C GLY A 57 -4.44 -13.73 5.72
N ILE A 58 -3.74 -12.88 6.47
CA ILE A 58 -4.25 -11.60 6.98
C ILE A 58 -3.65 -10.43 6.19
N TRP A 59 -2.49 -10.64 5.56
CA TRP A 59 -1.83 -9.64 4.72
C TRP A 59 -1.58 -10.17 3.31
N GLY A 60 -1.71 -9.31 2.31
CA GLY A 60 -1.15 -9.55 0.99
C GLY A 60 0.32 -9.19 0.95
N ILE A 61 1.14 -10.04 0.34
CA ILE A 61 2.56 -9.78 0.09
C ILE A 61 2.70 -9.05 -1.24
N PHE A 62 3.33 -7.88 -1.20
CA PHE A 62 3.67 -7.06 -2.35
C PHE A 62 5.19 -6.93 -2.47
N SER A 63 5.70 -6.90 -3.70
CA SER A 63 7.11 -6.61 -3.98
C SER A 63 7.25 -5.53 -5.03
N GLU A 64 8.35 -4.79 -5.02
CA GLU A 64 8.63 -3.76 -6.04
C GLU A 64 8.50 -4.32 -7.46
N ARG A 65 7.79 -3.59 -8.32
CA ARG A 65 7.69 -3.84 -9.76
C ARG A 65 8.94 -3.29 -10.46
N ARG A 66 10.08 -3.94 -10.28
CA ARG A 66 11.35 -3.48 -10.88
C ARG A 66 11.40 -3.49 -12.42
N GLU A 67 10.39 -4.04 -13.10
CA GLU A 67 10.41 -4.21 -14.56
C GLU A 67 9.63 -3.15 -15.37
N LEU A 68 8.85 -2.24 -14.75
CA LEU A 68 8.02 -1.27 -15.50
C LEU A 68 8.07 0.16 -14.93
N GLN A 69 9.27 0.61 -14.55
CA GLN A 69 9.48 1.95 -14.00
C GLN A 69 9.46 3.03 -15.10
N THR A 70 8.29 3.30 -15.67
CA THR A 70 8.09 4.50 -16.50
C THR A 70 7.66 5.67 -15.62
N GLN A 71 8.25 6.85 -15.84
CA GLN A 71 7.99 8.08 -15.08
C GLN A 71 6.49 8.45 -15.01
N TYR A 72 5.74 8.13 -16.07
CA TYR A 72 4.30 8.35 -16.19
C TYR A 72 3.47 7.69 -15.08
N SER A 73 3.89 6.50 -14.63
CA SER A 73 3.20 5.78 -13.58
C SER A 73 3.32 6.50 -12.22
N ARG A 74 4.47 7.09 -11.91
CA ARG A 74 4.69 7.74 -10.61
C ARG A 74 3.79 8.96 -10.38
N ASP A 75 3.66 9.82 -11.38
CA ASP A 75 2.90 11.07 -11.26
C ASP A 75 1.39 10.83 -11.15
N TYR A 76 0.85 9.89 -11.94
CA TYR A 76 -0.55 9.47 -11.89
C TYR A 76 -0.96 9.01 -10.48
N TRP A 77 -0.10 8.23 -9.80
CA TRP A 77 -0.42 7.69 -8.49
C TRP A 77 -0.18 8.67 -7.33
N LEU A 78 0.80 9.57 -7.43
CA LEU A 78 0.91 10.70 -6.50
C LEU A 78 -0.35 11.56 -6.53
N GLU A 79 -0.93 11.78 -7.70
CA GLU A 79 -2.21 12.50 -7.85
C GLU A 79 -3.39 11.69 -7.28
N HIS A 80 -3.48 10.39 -7.59
CA HIS A 80 -4.54 9.52 -7.06
C HIS A 80 -4.50 9.37 -5.53
N SER A 81 -3.32 9.21 -4.94
CA SER A 81 -3.14 9.17 -3.48
C SER A 81 -3.53 10.50 -2.83
N ARG A 82 -3.19 11.64 -3.44
CA ARG A 82 -3.66 12.96 -3.01
C ARG A 82 -5.18 13.08 -3.05
N LYS A 83 -5.83 12.60 -4.13
CA LYS A 83 -7.29 12.61 -4.25
C LYS A 83 -7.95 11.72 -3.19
N ARG A 84 -7.49 10.49 -2.99
CA ARG A 84 -8.03 9.58 -1.97
C ARG A 84 -7.84 10.11 -0.56
N ARG A 85 -6.70 10.75 -0.27
CA ARG A 85 -6.47 11.45 1.00
C ARG A 85 -7.50 12.57 1.20
N ALA A 86 -7.69 13.43 0.20
CA ALA A 86 -8.69 14.50 0.25
C ALA A 86 -10.13 13.96 0.40
N GLU A 87 -10.47 12.84 -0.24
CA GLU A 87 -11.77 12.19 -0.10
C GLU A 87 -12.00 11.61 1.30
N ARG A 88 -10.98 11.01 1.93
CA ARG A 88 -11.08 10.55 3.33
C ARG A 88 -11.17 11.69 4.32
N GLU A 89 -10.46 12.79 4.08
CA GLU A 89 -10.57 14.02 4.86
C GLU A 89 -11.98 14.62 4.73
N ARG A 90 -12.60 14.52 3.54
CA ARG A 90 -14.00 14.95 3.32
C ARG A 90 -15.04 13.97 3.88
N GLY A 91 -14.77 12.66 3.83
CA GLY A 91 -15.68 11.59 4.27
C GLY A 91 -15.75 11.43 5.79
N GLN A 92 -14.74 11.88 6.54
CA GLN A 92 -14.75 11.94 8.01
C GLN A 92 -15.59 13.09 8.58
N GLY A 93 -16.36 13.80 7.74
CA GLY A 93 -17.26 14.90 8.15
C GLY A 93 -18.75 14.55 8.25
N ARG A 94 -19.16 13.28 8.11
CA ARG A 94 -20.58 12.86 8.22
C ARG A 94 -20.77 11.76 9.27
N ALA A 95 -20.37 12.07 10.50
CA ALA A 95 -20.95 11.47 11.70
C ALA A 95 -21.63 12.60 12.48
N GLY A 96 -22.95 12.69 12.29
CA GLY A 96 -23.85 13.70 12.88
C GLY A 96 -25.25 13.37 12.44
#